data_AF-A0ABD0N4M9-F1
#
_entry.id   AF-A0ABD0N4M9-F1
#
_cell.length_a   1.000
_cell.length_b   1.000
_cell.length_c   1.000
_cell.angle_alpha   90.00
_cell.angle_beta   90.00
_cell.angle_gamma   90.00
#
_symmetry.space_group_name_H-M   'P 1'
#
loop_
_entity.id
_entity.type
_entity.pdbx_description
1 polymer ?
#
loop_
_entity_poly.entity_id
_entity_poly.type
_entity_poly.pdbx_seq_one_letter_code
_entity_poly.pdbx_strand_id
1 'polypeptide(L)'
;MSSQEKTLLRVILTEGDIRKVTLAKKPDSVDNLVLPTFPDGHNDDSLELVRKEIQDEMKMRTPSSSLLAQKMDLTFALRRKEIVESTPAISDVLERWPALFREPL
;
A
#
# COMPACT_ATOMS: atom_id res chain seq x y z
N MET A 1 -20.44 -23.60 -7.33
CA MET A 1 -19.52 -23.51 -6.18
C MET A 1 -18.10 -23.45 -6.74
N SER A 2 -17.60 -22.26 -7.08
CA SER A 2 -16.26 -22.16 -7.70
C SER A 2 -15.20 -22.34 -6.61
N SER A 3 -14.38 -23.38 -6.76
CA SER A 3 -13.29 -23.69 -5.84
C SER A 3 -12.18 -22.65 -6.04
N GLN A 4 -12.08 -21.66 -5.15
CA GLN A 4 -10.98 -20.70 -5.19
C GLN A 4 -9.69 -21.40 -4.76
N GLU A 5 -8.86 -21.78 -5.72
CA GLU A 5 -7.59 -22.46 -5.50
C GLU A 5 -6.57 -21.47 -4.92
N LYS A 6 -6.40 -21.48 -3.59
CA LYS A 6 -5.46 -20.62 -2.87
C LYS A 6 -4.04 -21.12 -3.10
N THR A 7 -3.16 -20.27 -3.61
CA THR A 7 -1.74 -20.59 -3.84
C THR A 7 -0.90 -20.10 -2.66
N LEU A 8 -0.11 -20.98 -2.06
CA LEU A 8 0.83 -20.63 -0.98
C LEU A 8 2.24 -20.48 -1.56
N LEU A 9 2.81 -19.28 -1.42
CA LEU A 9 4.15 -18.94 -1.89
C LEU A 9 5.07 -18.70 -0.69
N ARG A 10 6.35 -19.05 -0.85
CA ARG A 10 7.42 -18.66 0.07
C ARG A 10 8.21 -17.54 -0.60
N VAL A 11 8.10 -16.34 -0.07
CA VAL A 11 8.84 -15.16 -0.53
C VAL A 11 10.09 -15.05 0.35
N ILE A 12 11.26 -15.09 -0.28
CA ILE A 12 12.56 -14.96 0.39
C ILE A 12 13.11 -13.59 0.03
N LEU A 13 13.13 -12.66 0.98
CA LEU A 13 13.65 -11.31 0.77
C LEU A 13 15.16 -11.25 1.06
N THR A 14 15.61 -11.99 2.07
CA THR A 14 17.01 -12.21 2.45
C THR A 14 17.15 -13.64 2.99
N GLU A 15 18.37 -14.17 3.15
CA GLU A 15 18.60 -15.55 3.63
C GLU A 15 17.93 -15.86 4.99
N GLY A 16 17.65 -14.83 5.80
CA GLY A 16 16.95 -14.96 7.09
C GLY A 16 15.46 -14.59 7.08
N ASP A 17 14.93 -13.99 6.00
CA ASP A 17 13.53 -13.51 5.95
C ASP A 17 12.73 -14.30 4.90
N ILE A 18 12.15 -15.43 5.36
CA ILE A 18 11.29 -16.31 4.58
C ILE A 18 9.84 -16.11 5.02
N ARG A 19 9.04 -15.47 4.17
CA ARG A 19 7.62 -15.19 4.44
C ARG A 19 6.72 -16.13 3.66
N LYS A 20 5.74 -16.72 4.33
CA LYS A 20 4.65 -17.45 3.66
C LYS A 20 3.55 -16.46 3.30
N VAL A 21 3.27 -16.34 2.01
CA VAL A 21 2.22 -15.48 1.47
C VAL A 21 1.17 -16.37 0.81
N THR A 22 -0.09 -16.22 1.22
CA THR A 22 -1.21 -16.92 0.60
C THR A 22 -1.92 -15.96 -0.32
N LEU A 23 -2.03 -16.31 -1.60
CA LEU A 23 -2.73 -15.52 -2.60
C LEU A 23 -3.98 -16.25 -3.07
N ALA A 24 -5.03 -15.48 -3.36
CA ALA A 24 -6.29 -16.00 -3.90
C ALA A 24 -6.17 -16.46 -5.37
N LYS A 25 -5.13 -16.00 -6.08
CA LYS A 25 -4.81 -16.38 -7.45
C LYS A 25 -3.29 -16.53 -7.59
N LYS A 26 -2.84 -17.48 -8.40
CA LYS A 26 -1.42 -17.63 -8.74
C LYS A 26 -0.96 -16.38 -9.52
N PRO A 27 0.10 -15.69 -9.09
CA PRO A 27 0.65 -14.56 -9.82
C PRO A 27 1.41 -15.05 -11.07
N ASP A 28 1.24 -14.34 -12.18
CA ASP A 28 1.85 -14.69 -13.48
C ASP A 28 3.31 -14.20 -13.61
N SER A 29 3.71 -13.21 -12.81
CA SER A 29 5.08 -12.66 -12.74
C SER A 29 5.39 -12.23 -11.30
N VAL A 30 6.68 -12.11 -10.98
CA VAL A 30 7.15 -11.55 -9.71
C VAL A 30 6.71 -10.10 -9.54
N ASP A 31 6.56 -9.33 -10.62
CA ASP A 31 6.12 -7.93 -10.55
C ASP A 31 4.71 -7.78 -9.96
N ASN A 32 3.84 -8.76 -10.22
CA ASN A 32 2.49 -8.84 -9.62
C ASN A 32 2.52 -9.16 -8.11
N LEU A 33 3.67 -9.60 -7.58
CA LEU A 33 3.89 -9.71 -6.13
C LEU A 33 4.38 -8.40 -5.52
N VAL A 34 5.06 -7.55 -6.31
CA VAL A 34 5.67 -6.31 -5.83
C VAL A 34 4.66 -5.18 -5.76
N LEU A 35 3.73 -5.13 -6.72
CA LEU A 35 2.68 -4.12 -6.81
C LEU A 35 1.33 -4.73 -6.42
N PRO A 36 0.72 -4.29 -5.30
CA PRO A 36 -0.62 -4.71 -4.94
C PRO A 36 -1.61 -4.25 -6.00
N THR A 37 -2.60 -5.09 -6.33
CA THR A 37 -3.74 -4.66 -7.14
C THR A 37 -4.54 -3.60 -6.38
N PHE A 38 -5.07 -2.61 -7.10
CA PHE A 38 -5.96 -1.62 -6.49
C PHE A 38 -7.19 -2.31 -5.88
N PRO A 39 -7.74 -1.77 -4.77
CA PRO A 39 -8.98 -2.28 -4.20
C PRO A 39 -10.13 -2.21 -5.21
N ASP A 40 -11.09 -3.15 -5.13
CA ASP A 40 -12.22 -3.23 -6.05
C ASP A 40 -13.00 -1.90 -6.11
N GLY A 41 -13.16 -1.35 -7.31
CA GLY A 41 -13.86 -0.08 -7.54
C GLY A 41 -13.00 1.19 -7.38
N HIS A 42 -11.71 1.05 -7.04
CA HIS A 42 -10.79 2.18 -6.98
C HIS A 42 -9.87 2.21 -8.20
N ASN A 43 -9.71 3.41 -8.76
CA ASN A 43 -8.73 3.72 -9.80
C ASN A 43 -7.67 4.67 -9.24
N ASP A 44 -6.66 4.97 -10.06
CA ASP A 44 -5.54 5.85 -9.71
C ASP A 44 -6.06 7.23 -9.20
N ASP A 45 -7.02 7.84 -9.92
CA ASP A 45 -7.62 9.12 -9.58
C ASP A 45 -8.37 9.11 -8.24
N SER A 46 -9.11 8.04 -7.95
CA SER A 46 -9.85 7.87 -6.69
C SER A 46 -8.89 7.75 -5.51
N LEU A 47 -7.79 6.99 -5.67
CA LEU A 47 -6.80 6.83 -4.63
C LEU A 47 -5.97 8.11 -4.42
N GLU A 48 -5.72 8.88 -5.49
CA GLU A 48 -5.11 10.21 -5.41
C GLU A 48 -6.01 11.21 -4.67
N LEU A 49 -7.33 11.09 -4.79
CA LEU A 49 -8.26 11.88 -3.97
C LEU A 49 -8.13 11.52 -2.49
N VAL A 50 -8.13 10.22 -2.15
CA VAL A 50 -7.95 9.76 -0.76
C VAL A 50 -6.59 10.19 -0.21
N ARG A 51 -5.52 10.21 -1.03
CA ARG A 51 -4.20 10.75 -0.65
C ARG A 51 -4.28 12.23 -0.26
N LYS A 52 -5.00 13.06 -1.03
CA LYS A 52 -5.22 14.48 -0.68
C LYS A 52 -5.95 14.60 0.65
N GLU A 53 -6.97 13.77 0.89
CA GLU A 53 -7.67 13.76 2.17
C GLU A 53 -6.75 13.37 3.34
N ILE A 54 -5.80 12.45 3.15
CA ILE A 54 -4.77 12.11 4.16
C ILE A 54 -3.90 13.34 4.45
N GLN A 55 -3.47 14.08 3.42
CA GLN A 55 -2.70 15.30 3.60
C GLN A 55 -3.49 16.40 4.34
N ASP A 56 -4.77 16.54 4.05
CA ASP A 56 -5.62 17.53 4.71
C ASP A 56 -5.93 17.13 6.15
N GLU A 57 -6.19 15.85 6.43
CA GLU A 57 -6.33 15.31 7.78
C GLU A 57 -5.05 15.58 8.60
N MET A 58 -3.88 15.46 7.99
CA MET A 58 -2.58 15.73 8.64
C MET A 58 -2.36 17.21 8.99
N LYS A 59 -3.08 18.14 8.35
CA LYS A 59 -3.06 19.58 8.69
C LYS A 59 -3.99 19.92 9.85
N MET A 60 -4.89 19.00 10.23
CA MET A 60 -5.83 19.24 11.33
C MET A 60 -5.10 19.30 12.67
N ARG A 61 -5.62 20.13 13.58
CA ARG A 61 -5.09 20.31 14.94
C ARG A 61 -5.14 19.01 15.76
N THR A 62 -6.14 18.16 15.48
CA THR A 62 -6.34 16.85 16.09
C THR A 62 -6.68 15.84 15.00
N PRO A 63 -5.68 15.21 14.35
CA PRO A 63 -5.92 14.20 13.33
C PRO A 63 -6.51 12.94 13.95
N SER A 64 -7.51 12.36 13.29
CA SER A 64 -8.07 11.07 13.68
C SER A 64 -7.13 9.94 13.24
N SER A 65 -6.45 9.29 14.19
CA SER A 65 -5.52 8.20 13.91
C SER A 65 -6.20 7.02 13.23
N SER A 66 -7.44 6.68 13.62
CA SER A 66 -8.21 5.58 13.03
C SER A 66 -8.61 5.86 11.58
N LEU A 67 -9.05 7.08 11.29
CA LEU A 67 -9.40 7.49 9.93
C LEU A 67 -8.15 7.52 9.04
N LEU A 68 -7.04 8.03 9.58
CA LEU A 68 -5.77 8.08 8.87
C LEU A 68 -5.27 6.67 8.53
N ALA A 69 -5.31 5.73 9.49
CA ALA A 69 -4.94 4.34 9.26
C ALA A 69 -5.78 3.70 8.15
N GLN A 70 -7.11 3.86 8.20
CA GLN A 70 -8.02 3.34 7.17
C GLN A 70 -7.69 3.90 5.78
N LYS A 71 -7.48 5.21 5.67
CA LYS A 71 -7.14 5.85 4.39
C LYS A 71 -5.74 5.44 3.91
N MET A 72 -4.79 5.27 4.83
CA MET A 72 -3.43 4.81 4.54
C MET A 72 -3.38 3.37 4.05
N ASP A 73 -4.30 2.51 4.51
CA ASP A 73 -4.47 1.14 4.03
C ASP A 73 -5.08 1.12 2.63
N LEU A 74 -6.14 1.90 2.39
CA LEU A 74 -6.77 2.03 1.06
C LEU A 74 -5.77 2.49 -0.01
N THR A 75 -4.90 3.42 0.36
CA THR A 75 -3.90 4.00 -0.55
C THR A 75 -2.58 3.23 -0.63
N PHE A 76 -2.46 2.09 0.06
CA PHE A 76 -1.22 1.30 0.08
C PHE A 76 -0.74 0.91 -1.32
N ALA A 77 -1.65 0.46 -2.18
CA ALA A 77 -1.33 0.05 -3.55
C ALA A 77 -0.76 1.22 -4.38
N LEU A 78 -1.41 2.39 -4.33
CA LEU A 78 -0.96 3.60 -5.02
C LEU A 78 0.42 4.03 -4.53
N ARG A 79 0.58 4.13 -3.21
CA ARG A 79 1.84 4.51 -2.57
C ARG A 79 2.97 3.56 -2.91
N ARG A 80 2.72 2.25 -2.89
CA ARG A 80 3.71 1.22 -3.22
C ARG A 80 4.12 1.31 -4.68
N LYS A 81 3.17 1.53 -5.58
CA LYS A 81 3.42 1.76 -7.01
C LYS A 81 4.33 2.96 -7.23
N GLU A 82 4.01 4.13 -6.65
CA GLU A 82 4.84 5.32 -6.74
C GLU A 82 6.27 5.08 -6.27
N ILE A 83 6.44 4.47 -5.09
CA ILE A 83 7.76 4.24 -4.49
C ILE A 83 8.60 3.25 -5.30
N VAL A 84 7.98 2.19 -5.81
CA VAL A 84 8.67 1.14 -6.58
C VAL A 84 9.03 1.64 -7.98
N GLU A 85 8.11 2.31 -8.67
CA GLU A 85 8.30 2.73 -10.05
C GLU A 85 9.19 3.97 -10.16
N SER A 86 9.00 4.96 -9.29
CA SER A 86 9.72 6.24 -9.38
C SER A 86 11.00 6.28 -8.54
N THR A 87 11.18 5.33 -7.61
CA THR A 87 12.29 5.30 -6.65
C THR A 87 12.66 6.69 -6.10
N PRO A 88 11.67 7.44 -5.56
CA PRO A 88 11.86 8.84 -5.19
C PRO A 88 12.78 9.00 -3.98
N ALA A 89 13.32 10.20 -3.77
CA ALA A 89 14.07 10.50 -2.57
C ALA A 89 13.15 10.49 -1.34
N ILE A 90 13.71 10.24 -0.15
CA ILE A 90 12.94 10.21 1.10
C ILE A 90 12.23 11.55 1.35
N SER A 91 12.83 12.68 0.94
CA SER A 91 12.22 14.01 0.99
C SER A 91 10.89 14.06 0.24
N ASP A 92 10.84 13.47 -0.95
CA ASP A 92 9.67 13.51 -1.83
C ASP A 92 8.58 12.57 -1.30
N VAL A 93 8.98 11.42 -0.75
CA VAL A 93 8.06 10.52 -0.04
C VAL A 93 7.45 11.20 1.19
N LEU A 94 8.25 11.99 1.92
CA LEU A 94 7.77 12.71 3.10
C LEU A 94 6.79 13.83 2.73
N GLU A 95 7.04 14.54 1.62
CA GLU A 95 6.12 15.56 1.12
C GLU A 95 4.79 14.95 0.64
N ARG A 96 4.88 13.84 -0.10
CA ARG A 96 3.72 13.19 -0.72
C ARG A 96 2.90 12.35 0.25
N TRP A 97 3.57 11.70 1.22
CA TRP A 97 3.01 10.79 2.22
C TRP A 97 3.48 11.12 3.65
N PRO A 98 3.16 12.31 4.19
CA PRO A 98 3.64 12.75 5.51
C PRO A 98 3.19 11.82 6.65
N ALA A 99 2.06 11.13 6.48
CA ALA A 99 1.52 10.18 7.44
C ALA A 99 2.41 8.94 7.67
N LEU A 100 3.34 8.61 6.75
CA LEU A 100 4.28 7.49 6.93
C LEU A 100 5.35 7.76 8.00
N PHE A 101 5.63 9.03 8.27
CA PHE A 101 6.71 9.46 9.16
C PHE A 101 6.21 9.85 10.55
N ARG A 102 4.97 9.49 10.88
CA ARG A 102 4.45 9.59 12.24
C ARG A 102 4.49 8.24 12.92
N GLU A 103 4.80 8.29 14.21
CA GLU A 103 4.71 7.13 15.09
C GLU A 103 3.23 6.69 15.17
N PRO A 104 2.94 5.39 15.04
CA PRO A 104 1.60 4.88 15.33
C PRO A 104 1.34 5.09 16.83
N LEU A 105 0.41 5.98 17.17
CA LEU A 105 -0.04 6.22 18.55
C LEU A 105 -0.91 5.06 19.04
#